data_AF-M6G722-F1
#
_entry.id   AF-M6G722-F1
#
_cell.length_a   1.000
_cell.length_b   1.000
_cell.length_c   1.000
_cell.angle_alpha   90.00
_cell.angle_beta   90.00
_cell.angle_gamma   90.00
#
_symmetry.space_group_name_H-M   'P 1'
#
loop_
_entity.id
_entity.type
_entity.pdbx_description
1 polymer ?
#
loop_
_entity_poly.entity_id
_entity_poly.type
_entity_poly.pdbx_seq_one_letter_code
_entity_poly.pdbx_strand_id
1 'polypeptide(L)'
;MQRLEREKLKRLEKRRLKGIRLLEKGYTCYRVSKELGVSKQSVMRWRDKYESEGIEGVKWNGQRGRPTKLSISEKKELKRIILKGPISNGYPNELWSTYRVLEIIRKKFGVTYHQDYVGTLLHQLGFSYQKPKRRALERDENAIETWKTKTWPGIKKAENEGFKVIFLDESGISQNPYTVKTWSLIGKTPILRHKMSWKKLSVIGAISKKDFHFQIITGSVKSQDLIYFLKILLMEIAKKF
;
A
#
# COMPACT_ATOMS: atom_id res chain seq x y z
N MET A 1 -16.39 -6.70 10.89
CA MET A 1 -15.86 -6.48 12.26
C MET A 1 -16.95 -6.06 13.27
N GLN A 2 -17.89 -5.16 12.94
CA GLN A 2 -18.90 -4.65 13.89
C GLN A 2 -19.97 -5.65 14.37
N ARG A 3 -20.35 -6.67 13.57
CA ARG A 3 -21.45 -7.61 13.89
C ARG A 3 -21.08 -8.60 15.02
N LEU A 4 -19.93 -9.26 14.92
CA LEU A 4 -19.43 -10.23 15.91
C LEU A 4 -19.23 -9.59 17.30
N GLU A 5 -18.76 -8.34 17.32
CA GLU A 5 -18.52 -7.57 18.53
C GLU A 5 -19.83 -7.15 19.23
N ARG A 6 -20.86 -6.80 18.44
CA ARG A 6 -22.20 -6.50 18.95
C ARG A 6 -22.87 -7.73 19.57
N GLU A 7 -22.66 -8.91 19.00
CA GLU A 7 -23.14 -10.18 19.57
C GLU A 7 -22.45 -10.52 20.89
N LYS A 8 -21.13 -10.34 20.98
CA LYS A 8 -20.36 -10.53 22.22
C LYS A 8 -20.87 -9.61 23.35
N LEU A 9 -21.11 -8.33 23.05
CA LEU A 9 -21.63 -7.36 24.03
C LEU A 9 -23.03 -7.72 24.53
N LYS A 10 -23.94 -8.07 23.62
CA LYS A 10 -25.27 -8.58 23.97
C LYS A 10 -25.20 -9.83 24.85
N ARG A 11 -24.23 -10.73 24.60
CA ARG A 11 -24.01 -11.92 25.42
C ARG A 11 -23.58 -11.57 26.85
N LEU A 12 -22.66 -10.61 26.99
CA LEU A 12 -22.17 -10.16 28.30
C LEU A 12 -23.26 -9.45 29.11
N GLU A 13 -24.10 -8.65 28.46
CA GLU A 13 -25.26 -8.00 29.08
C GLU A 13 -26.31 -9.02 29.52
N LYS A 14 -26.70 -9.96 28.66
CA LYS A 14 -27.61 -11.06 29.03
C LYS A 14 -27.09 -11.86 30.21
N ARG A 15 -25.78 -12.12 30.28
CA ARG A 15 -25.15 -12.84 31.39
C ARG A 15 -25.25 -12.06 32.70
N ARG A 16 -25.04 -10.75 32.67
CA ARG A 16 -25.21 -9.87 33.84
C ARG A 16 -26.64 -9.87 34.36
N LEU A 17 -27.61 -9.69 33.46
CA LEU A 17 -29.05 -9.72 33.81
C LEU A 17 -29.50 -11.09 34.34
N LYS A 18 -28.94 -12.20 33.83
CA LYS A 18 -29.18 -13.54 34.40
C LYS A 18 -28.60 -13.64 35.83
N GLY A 19 -27.43 -13.05 36.07
CA GLY A 19 -26.82 -12.97 37.40
C GLY A 19 -27.70 -12.24 38.42
N ILE A 20 -28.22 -11.07 38.05
CA ILE A 20 -29.12 -10.29 38.92
C ILE A 20 -30.39 -11.08 39.25
N ARG A 21 -31.04 -11.69 38.26
CA ARG A 21 -32.25 -12.52 38.51
C ARG A 21 -32.01 -13.69 39.45
N LEU A 22 -30.81 -14.27 39.45
CA LEU A 22 -30.48 -15.34 40.40
C LEU A 22 -30.25 -14.78 41.81
N LEU A 23 -29.65 -13.60 41.94
CA LEU A 23 -29.49 -12.91 43.22
C LEU A 23 -30.86 -12.53 43.82
N GLU A 24 -31.80 -12.03 43.01
CA GLU A 24 -33.17 -11.72 43.45
C GLU A 24 -33.94 -12.96 43.93
N LYS A 25 -33.62 -14.14 43.39
CA LYS A 25 -34.13 -15.44 43.86
C LYS A 25 -33.46 -15.94 45.15
N GLY A 26 -32.58 -15.16 45.77
CA GLY A 26 -31.90 -15.50 47.03
C GLY A 26 -30.62 -16.34 46.88
N TYR A 27 -30.09 -16.51 45.67
CA TYR A 27 -28.83 -17.25 45.49
C TYR A 27 -27.64 -16.44 45.98
N THR A 28 -26.68 -17.10 46.63
CA THR A 28 -25.44 -16.44 47.05
C THR A 28 -24.56 -16.08 45.85
N CYS A 29 -23.77 -14.99 45.95
CA CYS A 29 -22.83 -14.59 44.89
C CYS A 29 -21.88 -15.72 44.47
N TYR A 30 -21.55 -16.64 45.38
CA TYR A 30 -20.75 -17.82 45.08
C TYR A 30 -21.49 -18.80 44.15
N ARG A 31 -22.74 -19.16 44.47
CA ARG A 31 -23.57 -20.04 43.63
C ARG A 31 -23.80 -19.44 42.24
N VAL A 32 -24.12 -18.15 42.17
CA VAL A 32 -24.28 -17.43 40.89
C VAL A 32 -22.98 -17.42 40.07
N SER A 33 -21.83 -17.31 40.72
CA SER A 33 -20.53 -17.31 40.04
C SER A 33 -20.22 -18.67 39.36
N LYS A 34 -20.57 -19.77 40.03
CA LYS A 34 -20.42 -21.13 39.50
C LYS A 34 -21.38 -21.39 38.34
N GLU A 35 -22.65 -21.00 38.51
CA GLU A 35 -23.71 -21.17 37.50
C GLU A 35 -23.43 -20.40 36.20
N LEU A 36 -22.79 -19.23 36.29
CA LEU A 36 -22.53 -18.35 35.13
C LEU A 36 -21.08 -18.40 34.61
N GLY A 37 -20.22 -19.20 35.23
CA GLY A 37 -18.80 -19.31 34.85
C GLY A 37 -18.06 -17.97 34.93
N VAL A 38 -18.26 -17.21 36.01
CA VAL A 38 -17.61 -15.91 36.25
C VAL A 38 -16.99 -15.86 37.64
N SER A 39 -16.12 -14.88 37.91
CA SER A 39 -15.57 -14.72 39.26
C SER A 39 -16.62 -14.16 40.24
N LYS A 40 -16.57 -14.60 41.51
CA LYS A 40 -17.42 -14.09 42.60
C LYS A 40 -17.35 -12.56 42.70
N GLN A 41 -16.17 -11.97 42.56
CA GLN A 41 -15.97 -10.52 42.55
C GLN A 41 -16.71 -9.81 41.40
N SER A 42 -16.89 -10.47 40.26
CA SER A 42 -17.68 -9.89 39.15
C SER A 42 -19.16 -9.85 39.51
N VAL A 43 -19.67 -10.90 40.14
CA VAL A 43 -21.07 -10.96 40.61
C VAL A 43 -21.33 -9.93 41.70
N MET A 44 -20.41 -9.78 42.65
CA MET A 44 -20.50 -8.73 43.69
C MET A 44 -20.58 -7.34 43.05
N ARG A 45 -19.69 -7.01 42.11
CA ARG A 45 -19.75 -5.73 41.38
C ARG A 45 -21.05 -5.51 40.62
N TRP A 46 -21.67 -6.56 40.09
CA TRP A 46 -22.98 -6.44 39.44
C TRP A 46 -24.09 -6.16 40.45
N ARG A 47 -24.07 -6.85 41.59
CA ARG A 47 -25.00 -6.62 42.70
C ARG A 47 -24.88 -5.19 43.21
N ASP A 48 -23.66 -4.74 43.53
CA ASP A 48 -23.44 -3.40 44.10
C ASP A 48 -23.93 -2.30 43.12
N LYS A 49 -23.67 -2.47 41.81
CA LYS A 49 -24.22 -1.59 40.77
C LYS A 49 -25.74 -1.67 40.62
N TYR A 50 -26.32 -2.85 40.82
CA TYR A 50 -27.76 -3.05 40.76
C TYR A 50 -28.46 -2.38 41.94
N GLU A 51 -27.90 -2.52 43.14
CA GLU A 51 -28.41 -1.89 44.36
C GLU A 51 -28.31 -0.36 44.29
N SER A 52 -27.27 0.20 43.64
CA SER A 52 -27.08 1.64 43.54
C SER A 52 -27.82 2.30 42.36
N GLU A 53 -27.85 1.66 41.18
CA GLU A 53 -28.29 2.26 39.91
C GLU A 53 -29.41 1.45 39.22
N GLY A 54 -29.91 0.39 39.86
CA GLY A 54 -30.93 -0.49 39.30
C GLY A 54 -30.46 -1.25 38.06
N ILE A 55 -31.42 -1.62 37.19
CA ILE A 55 -31.16 -2.37 35.95
C ILE A 55 -30.20 -1.60 35.02
N GLU A 56 -30.29 -0.27 34.97
CA GLU A 56 -29.46 0.57 34.10
C GLU A 56 -27.97 0.50 34.46
N GLY A 57 -27.61 0.40 35.75
CA GLY A 57 -26.21 0.26 36.17
C GLY A 57 -25.54 -1.04 35.77
N VAL A 58 -26.36 -2.07 35.48
CA VAL A 58 -25.92 -3.41 35.07
C VAL A 58 -25.88 -3.56 33.55
N LYS A 59 -26.62 -2.70 32.82
CA LYS A 59 -26.54 -2.62 31.36
C LYS A 59 -25.16 -2.15 30.91
N TRP A 60 -24.89 -2.31 29.62
CA TRP A 60 -23.67 -1.76 29.06
C TRP A 60 -23.80 -0.24 28.89
N ASN A 61 -22.98 0.54 29.59
CA ASN A 61 -23.01 2.00 29.61
C ASN A 61 -22.43 2.67 28.33
N GLY A 62 -22.29 1.93 27.23
CA GLY A 62 -21.77 2.47 25.96
C GLY A 62 -20.27 2.81 25.95
N GLN A 63 -19.60 2.86 27.09
CA GLN A 63 -18.21 3.30 27.17
C GLN A 63 -17.26 2.19 26.71
N ARG A 64 -16.45 2.53 25.70
CA ARG A 64 -15.40 1.68 25.14
C ARG A 64 -14.05 2.24 25.56
N GLY A 65 -13.29 1.47 26.35
CA GLY A 65 -11.86 1.68 26.56
C GLY A 65 -11.44 3.14 26.81
N ARG A 66 -10.20 3.47 26.45
CA ARG A 66 -9.73 4.86 26.48
C ARG A 66 -10.41 5.64 25.34
N PRO A 67 -10.96 6.84 25.58
CA PRO A 67 -11.52 7.67 24.53
C PRO A 67 -10.49 7.90 23.41
N THR A 68 -10.96 7.87 22.15
CA THR A 68 -10.07 8.10 21.00
C THR A 68 -9.59 9.54 21.01
N LYS A 69 -8.28 9.77 20.86
CA LYS A 69 -7.72 11.13 20.93
C LYS A 69 -8.20 12.06 19.82
N LEU A 70 -8.64 11.51 18.68
CA LEU A 70 -9.33 12.27 17.63
C LEU A 70 -10.82 11.94 17.65
N SER A 71 -11.62 12.99 17.62
CA SER A 71 -13.06 12.97 17.42
C SER A 71 -13.43 12.49 16.00
N ILE A 72 -14.73 12.24 15.78
CA ILE A 72 -15.24 11.78 14.49
C ILE A 72 -15.10 12.87 13.42
N SER A 73 -15.30 14.14 13.77
CA SER A 73 -15.13 15.27 12.86
C SER A 73 -13.68 15.44 12.44
N GLU A 74 -12.74 15.39 13.39
CA GLU A 74 -11.30 15.49 13.11
C GLU A 74 -10.80 14.32 12.25
N LYS A 75 -11.30 13.10 12.49
CA LYS A 75 -11.02 11.94 11.64
C LYS A 75 -11.48 12.14 10.19
N LYS A 76 -12.66 12.75 9.99
CA LYS A 76 -13.17 13.09 8.65
C LYS A 76 -12.31 14.17 8.00
N GLU A 77 -11.89 15.19 8.75
CA GLU A 77 -11.02 16.23 8.23
C GLU A 77 -9.64 15.67 7.85
N LEU A 78 -9.02 14.87 8.73
CA LEU A 78 -7.76 14.20 8.45
C LEU A 78 -7.83 13.38 7.16
N LYS A 79 -8.92 12.64 6.94
CA LYS A 79 -9.14 11.90 5.70
C LYS A 79 -9.15 12.82 4.47
N ARG A 80 -9.84 13.97 4.54
CA ARG A 80 -9.84 14.97 3.45
C ARG A 80 -8.45 15.53 3.19
N ILE A 81 -7.70 15.83 4.25
CA ILE A 81 -6.32 16.35 4.14
C ILE A 81 -5.42 15.36 3.41
N ILE A 82 -5.47 14.08 3.80
CA ILE A 82 -4.66 13.01 3.18
C ILE A 82 -5.03 12.84 1.71
N LEU A 83 -6.32 12.93 1.35
CA LEU A 83 -6.79 12.80 -0.03
C LEU A 83 -6.35 13.93 -0.94
N LYS A 84 -6.09 15.14 -0.42
CA LYS A 84 -5.50 16.23 -1.20
C LYS A 84 -4.05 15.93 -1.64
N GLY A 85 -3.40 14.96 -1.00
CA GLY A 85 -2.04 14.53 -1.34
C GLY A 85 -0.96 15.29 -0.57
N PRO A 86 0.27 14.75 -0.48
CA PRO A 86 1.31 15.33 0.36
C PRO A 86 1.85 16.67 -0.14
N ILE A 87 1.91 16.88 -1.47
CA ILE A 87 2.41 18.13 -2.06
C ILE A 87 1.55 19.32 -1.63
N SER A 88 0.22 19.18 -1.71
CA SER A 88 -0.71 20.20 -1.22
C SER A 88 -0.63 20.45 0.29
N ASN A 89 0.09 19.61 1.04
CA ASN A 89 0.37 19.75 2.46
C ASN A 89 1.83 20.19 2.73
N GLY A 90 2.55 20.66 1.71
CA GLY A 90 3.89 21.22 1.85
C GLY A 90 5.04 20.19 1.84
N TYR A 91 4.77 18.94 1.44
CA TYR A 91 5.82 17.93 1.32
C TYR A 91 6.44 17.89 -0.08
N PRO A 92 7.74 17.58 -0.20
CA PRO A 92 8.47 17.69 -1.48
C PRO A 92 8.14 16.59 -2.51
N ASN A 93 7.37 15.56 -2.13
CA ASN A 93 7.02 14.47 -3.04
C ASN A 93 5.64 13.88 -2.72
N GLU A 94 5.10 13.09 -3.64
CA GLU A 94 3.74 12.53 -3.60
C GLU A 94 3.53 11.37 -2.60
N LEU A 95 4.50 11.06 -1.74
CA LEU A 95 4.44 9.90 -0.85
C LEU A 95 3.90 10.24 0.54
N TRP A 96 2.88 9.53 1.02
CA TRP A 96 2.50 9.55 2.43
C TRP A 96 3.37 8.58 3.24
N SER A 97 3.88 9.03 4.38
CA SER A 97 4.47 8.18 5.42
C SER A 97 3.71 8.35 6.73
N THR A 98 3.79 7.36 7.63
CA THR A 98 3.18 7.47 8.97
C THR A 98 3.71 8.66 9.75
N TYR A 99 4.99 9.02 9.53
CA TYR A 99 5.60 10.22 10.10
C TYR A 99 4.95 11.51 9.59
N ARG A 100 4.76 11.67 8.27
CA ARG A 100 4.11 12.86 7.69
C ARG A 100 2.66 13.02 8.19
N VAL A 101 1.94 11.90 8.27
CA VAL A 101 0.58 11.91 8.82
C VAL A 101 0.59 12.28 10.31
N LEU A 102 1.55 11.78 11.10
CA LEU A 102 1.71 12.17 12.50
C LEU A 102 1.96 13.66 12.67
N GLU A 103 2.83 14.25 11.85
CA GLU A 103 3.10 15.69 11.87
C GLU A 103 1.85 16.52 11.56
N ILE A 104 1.08 16.14 10.55
CA ILE A 104 -0.20 16.79 10.25
C ILE A 104 -1.12 16.70 11.45
N ILE A 105 -1.26 15.51 12.05
CA ILE A 105 -2.15 15.33 13.20
C ILE A 105 -1.74 16.25 14.36
N ARG A 106 -0.43 16.33 14.64
CA ARG A 106 0.10 17.20 15.68
C ARG A 106 -0.14 18.68 15.37
N LYS A 107 0.13 19.13 14.15
CA LYS A 107 -0.01 20.54 13.74
C LYS A 107 -1.47 21.00 13.66
N LYS A 108 -2.36 20.17 13.12
CA LYS A 108 -3.77 20.50 12.88
C LYS A 108 -4.66 20.30 14.11
N PHE A 109 -4.45 19.23 14.86
CA PHE A 109 -5.37 18.81 15.93
C PHE A 109 -4.72 18.87 17.31
N GLY A 110 -3.43 19.21 17.43
CA GLY A 110 -2.73 19.26 18.73
C GLY A 110 -2.56 17.89 19.41
N VAL A 111 -2.85 16.80 18.70
CA VAL A 111 -2.84 15.44 19.24
C VAL A 111 -1.53 14.74 18.91
N THR A 112 -0.90 14.13 19.92
CA THR A 112 0.29 13.30 19.73
C THR A 112 -0.07 11.81 19.80
N TYR A 113 0.29 11.07 18.75
CA TYR A 113 0.25 9.61 18.71
C TYR A 113 1.67 9.02 18.68
N HIS A 114 1.79 7.75 19.07
CA HIS A 114 2.96 6.95 18.69
C HIS A 114 2.92 6.68 17.18
N GLN A 115 4.05 6.69 16.50
CA GLN A 115 4.12 6.51 15.04
C GLN A 115 3.46 5.19 14.58
N ASP A 116 3.67 4.10 15.32
CA ASP A 116 3.10 2.78 15.00
C ASP A 116 1.57 2.77 15.01
N TYR A 117 0.94 3.61 15.84
CA TYR A 117 -0.51 3.70 15.90
C TYR A 117 -1.10 4.37 14.65
N VAL A 118 -0.34 5.26 13.99
CA VAL A 118 -0.82 6.01 12.82
C VAL A 118 -1.20 5.08 11.67
N GLY A 119 -0.47 3.97 11.48
CA GLY A 119 -0.86 2.94 10.53
C GLY A 119 -2.25 2.38 10.83
N THR A 120 -2.47 1.96 12.08
CA THR A 120 -3.78 1.46 12.53
C THR A 120 -4.90 2.49 12.32
N LEU A 121 -4.64 3.75 12.64
CA LEU A 121 -5.58 4.85 12.41
C LEU A 121 -5.93 5.00 10.91
N LEU A 122 -4.94 4.95 10.03
CA LEU A 122 -5.15 5.03 8.58
C LEU A 122 -6.02 3.87 8.08
N HIS A 123 -5.77 2.65 8.56
CA HIS A 123 -6.62 1.49 8.27
C HIS A 123 -8.07 1.71 8.72
N GLN A 124 -8.29 2.25 9.92
CA GLN A 124 -9.64 2.60 10.41
C GLN A 124 -10.34 3.66 9.56
N LEU A 125 -9.59 4.55 8.90
CA LEU A 125 -10.11 5.56 7.98
C LEU A 125 -10.35 5.02 6.56
N GLY A 126 -10.01 3.76 6.31
CA GLY A 126 -10.18 3.08 5.02
C GLY A 126 -8.98 3.19 4.08
N PHE A 127 -7.83 3.64 4.58
CA PHE A 127 -6.58 3.61 3.81
C PHE A 127 -5.86 2.28 3.98
N SER A 128 -5.03 1.94 3.00
CA SER A 128 -4.15 0.77 3.05
C SER A 128 -2.80 1.13 2.44
N TYR A 129 -1.78 0.29 2.70
CA TYR A 129 -0.49 0.47 2.08
C TYR A 129 -0.56 0.17 0.58
N GLN A 130 -0.26 1.17 -0.24
CA GLN A 130 -0.31 1.08 -1.71
C GLN A 130 1.07 1.38 -2.29
N LYS A 131 1.53 0.55 -3.22
CA LYS A 131 2.77 0.82 -3.97
C LYS A 131 2.44 1.79 -5.11
N PRO A 132 3.01 3.01 -5.12
CA PRO A 132 2.78 3.95 -6.21
C PRO A 132 3.33 3.37 -7.51
N LYS A 133 2.60 3.58 -8.61
CA LYS A 133 3.10 3.27 -9.95
C LYS A 133 4.03 4.40 -10.37
N ARG A 134 5.23 4.05 -10.86
CA ARG A 134 6.11 5.03 -11.48
C ARG A 134 5.51 5.44 -12.82
N ARG A 135 5.42 6.74 -13.06
CA ARG A 135 5.07 7.33 -14.35
C ARG A 135 6.15 8.34 -14.72
N ALA A 136 6.61 8.31 -15.97
CA ALA A 136 7.52 9.31 -16.50
C ALA A 136 6.80 10.65 -16.59
N LEU A 137 7.51 11.75 -16.31
CA LEU A 137 6.96 13.10 -16.42
C LEU A 137 6.75 13.48 -17.89
N GLU A 138 7.61 12.97 -18.77
CA GLU A 138 7.59 13.17 -20.22
C GLU A 138 6.44 12.42 -20.93
N ARG A 139 5.62 11.66 -20.18
CA ARG A 139 4.52 10.89 -20.75
C ARG A 139 3.40 11.83 -21.21
N ASP A 140 3.28 11.99 -22.52
CA ASP A 140 2.19 12.71 -23.16
C ASP A 140 1.05 11.74 -23.53
N GLU A 141 -0.09 11.86 -22.83
CA GLU A 141 -1.27 11.01 -23.11
C GLU A 141 -1.85 11.29 -24.51
N ASN A 142 -1.74 12.51 -25.05
CA ASN A 142 -2.20 12.81 -26.41
C ASN A 142 -1.31 12.14 -27.46
N ALA A 143 0.00 12.12 -27.24
CA ALA A 143 0.94 11.41 -28.11
C ALA A 143 0.66 9.89 -28.09
N ILE A 144 0.37 9.33 -26.91
CA ILE A 144 0.00 7.91 -26.76
C ILE A 144 -1.30 7.61 -27.51
N GLU A 145 -2.32 8.45 -27.36
CA GLU A 145 -3.61 8.25 -28.02
C GLU A 145 -3.46 8.38 -29.55
N THR A 146 -2.70 9.36 -30.01
CA THR A 146 -2.39 9.53 -31.44
C THR A 146 -1.65 8.32 -31.99
N TRP A 147 -0.67 7.78 -31.25
CA TRP A 147 0.06 6.58 -31.67
C TRP A 147 -0.86 5.36 -31.79
N LYS A 148 -1.77 5.15 -30.83
CA LYS A 148 -2.73 4.04 -30.87
C LYS A 148 -3.76 4.15 -31.98
N THR A 149 -4.24 5.36 -32.26
CA THR A 149 -5.35 5.60 -33.20
C THR A 149 -4.87 5.77 -34.64
N LYS A 150 -3.70 6.36 -34.86
CA LYS A 150 -3.17 6.65 -36.20
C LYS A 150 -1.98 5.77 -36.57
N THR A 151 -0.93 5.78 -35.77
CA THR A 151 0.35 5.14 -36.12
C THR A 151 0.25 3.62 -36.13
N TRP A 152 -0.34 3.03 -35.08
CA TRP A 152 -0.43 1.58 -34.95
C TRP A 152 -1.29 0.90 -36.02
N PRO A 153 -2.49 1.41 -36.38
CA PRO A 153 -3.26 0.88 -37.50
C PRO A 153 -2.51 1.00 -38.84
N GLY A 154 -1.77 2.08 -39.06
CA GLY A 154 -0.93 2.25 -40.26
C GLY A 154 0.15 1.18 -40.37
N ILE A 155 0.84 0.88 -39.27
CA ILE A 155 1.84 -0.20 -39.21
C ILE A 155 1.20 -1.57 -39.52
N LYS A 156 0.00 -1.85 -38.97
CA LYS A 156 -0.73 -3.08 -39.26
C LYS A 156 -1.16 -3.18 -40.73
N LYS A 157 -1.58 -2.06 -41.34
CA LYS A 157 -1.94 -2.02 -42.76
C LYS A 157 -0.75 -2.36 -43.64
N ALA A 158 0.41 -1.77 -43.38
CA ALA A 158 1.65 -2.09 -44.09
C ALA A 158 2.00 -3.58 -43.97
N GLU A 159 1.83 -4.16 -42.78
CA GLU A 159 2.03 -5.60 -42.60
C GLU A 159 1.07 -6.44 -43.47
N ASN A 160 -0.21 -6.07 -43.56
CA ASN A 160 -1.19 -6.74 -44.42
C ASN A 160 -0.91 -6.54 -45.92
N GLU A 161 -0.25 -5.45 -46.30
CA GLU A 161 0.21 -5.17 -47.67
C GLU A 161 1.52 -5.91 -48.02
N GLY A 162 2.03 -6.75 -47.11
CA GLY A 162 3.19 -7.60 -47.33
C GLY A 162 4.53 -7.01 -46.88
N PHE A 163 4.54 -5.82 -46.25
CA PHE A 163 5.75 -5.25 -45.69
C PHE A 163 6.17 -5.97 -44.41
N LYS A 164 7.47 -6.29 -44.28
CA LYS A 164 8.02 -6.85 -43.05
C LYS A 164 8.23 -5.74 -42.01
N VAL A 165 7.41 -5.76 -40.95
CA VAL A 165 7.55 -4.81 -39.82
C VAL A 165 8.57 -5.32 -38.81
N ILE A 166 9.51 -4.45 -38.46
CA ILE A 166 10.58 -4.74 -37.50
C ILE A 166 10.66 -3.61 -36.48
N PHE A 167 10.67 -3.98 -35.19
CA PHE A 167 10.85 -3.05 -34.08
C PHE A 167 12.30 -3.09 -33.64
N LEU A 168 12.95 -1.92 -33.62
CA LEU A 168 14.33 -1.76 -33.19
C LEU A 168 14.36 -1.03 -31.85
N ASP A 169 15.15 -1.53 -30.91
CA ASP A 169 15.38 -0.89 -29.62
C ASP A 169 16.81 -1.16 -29.11
N GLU A 170 17.27 -0.30 -28.20
CA GLU A 170 18.59 -0.37 -27.59
C GLU A 170 18.48 -0.67 -26.10
N SER A 171 19.32 -1.59 -25.61
CA SER A 171 19.38 -1.95 -24.20
C SER A 171 20.80 -1.81 -23.67
N GLY A 172 20.96 -1.04 -22.60
CA GLY A 172 22.22 -0.92 -21.88
C GLY A 172 22.32 -1.93 -20.74
N ILE A 173 23.38 -2.74 -20.74
CA ILE A 173 23.73 -3.66 -19.67
C ILE A 173 24.85 -3.06 -18.85
N SER A 174 24.62 -2.99 -17.53
CA SER A 174 25.62 -2.52 -16.57
C SER A 174 25.99 -3.65 -15.61
N GLN A 175 27.28 -3.74 -15.27
CA GLN A 175 27.77 -4.65 -14.22
C GLN A 175 27.59 -4.09 -12.81
N ASN A 176 26.86 -2.98 -12.64
CA ASN A 176 26.65 -2.42 -11.33
C ASN A 176 25.83 -3.40 -10.48
N PRO A 177 26.32 -3.75 -9.28
CA PRO A 177 25.54 -4.58 -8.38
C PRO A 177 24.26 -3.81 -8.00
N TYR A 178 23.12 -4.48 -8.13
CA TYR A 178 21.84 -3.92 -7.72
C TYR A 178 21.84 -3.68 -6.21
N THR A 179 21.42 -2.50 -5.78
CA THR A 179 21.14 -2.25 -4.36
C THR A 179 19.85 -2.97 -3.98
N VAL A 180 19.99 -4.11 -3.33
CA VAL A 180 18.88 -4.89 -2.77
C VAL A 180 18.82 -4.73 -1.25
N LYS A 181 17.67 -5.02 -0.66
CA LYS A 181 17.57 -5.09 0.81
C LYS A 181 18.46 -6.23 1.31
N THR A 182 19.33 -5.94 2.28
CA THR A 182 20.19 -6.93 2.94
C THR A 182 20.11 -6.76 4.46
N TRP A 183 20.49 -7.78 5.21
CA TRP A 183 20.53 -7.75 6.67
C TRP A 183 21.74 -6.95 7.13
N SER A 184 21.51 -6.02 8.07
CA SER A 184 22.55 -5.29 8.78
C SER A 184 22.01 -4.82 10.13
N LEU A 185 22.90 -4.43 11.04
CA LEU A 185 22.52 -3.86 12.33
C LEU A 185 21.70 -2.58 12.15
N ILE A 186 20.71 -2.39 13.03
CA ILE A 186 19.87 -1.18 13.04
C ILE A 186 20.76 0.06 13.15
N GLY A 187 20.59 1.02 12.23
CA GLY A 187 21.40 2.24 12.15
C GLY A 187 22.77 2.08 11.46
N LYS A 188 23.20 0.85 11.11
CA LYS A 188 24.45 0.60 10.38
C LYS A 188 24.13 0.20 8.94
N THR A 189 24.07 1.17 8.04
CA THR A 189 23.85 0.91 6.62
C THR A 189 25.11 0.29 6.00
N PRO A 190 25.03 -0.92 5.42
CA PRO A 190 26.18 -1.53 4.76
C PRO A 190 26.52 -0.75 3.49
N ILE A 191 27.80 -0.47 3.30
CA ILE A 191 28.30 0.31 2.15
C ILE A 191 28.76 -0.67 1.07
N LEU A 192 28.04 -0.66 -0.07
CA LEU A 192 28.41 -1.45 -1.25
C LEU A 192 29.50 -0.71 -2.04
N ARG A 193 30.76 -1.12 -1.86
CA ARG A 193 31.90 -0.52 -2.56
C ARG A 193 32.14 -1.24 -3.89
N HIS A 194 32.05 -0.51 -4.99
CA HIS A 194 32.44 -0.97 -6.32
C HIS A 194 33.11 0.18 -7.08
N LYS A 195 34.00 -0.14 -8.02
CA LYS A 195 34.64 0.90 -8.85
C LYS A 195 33.59 1.51 -9.78
N MET A 196 33.43 2.84 -9.73
CA MET A 196 32.59 3.60 -10.67
C MET A 196 33.21 3.75 -12.08
N SER A 197 34.11 2.84 -12.47
CA SER A 197 34.66 2.76 -13.83
C SER A 197 33.83 1.76 -14.62
N TRP A 198 32.83 2.23 -15.37
CA TRP A 198 31.89 1.37 -16.09
C TRP A 198 32.50 0.78 -17.36
N LYS A 199 32.44 -0.54 -17.49
CA LYS A 199 32.34 -1.17 -18.82
C LYS A 199 30.86 -1.25 -19.15
N LYS A 200 30.37 -0.39 -20.03
CA LYS A 200 29.01 -0.47 -20.57
C LYS A 200 29.01 -1.50 -21.69
N LEU A 201 28.02 -2.37 -21.71
CA LEU A 201 27.74 -3.23 -22.84
C LEU A 201 26.36 -2.83 -23.35
N SER A 202 26.28 -2.36 -24.58
CA SER A 202 25.01 -2.04 -25.22
C SER A 202 24.62 -3.17 -26.17
N VAL A 203 23.33 -3.40 -26.29
CA VAL A 203 22.76 -4.35 -27.26
C VAL A 203 21.79 -3.57 -28.13
N ILE A 204 21.98 -3.62 -29.45
CA ILE A 204 20.95 -3.21 -30.41
C ILE A 204 20.17 -4.47 -30.75
N GLY A 205 18.85 -4.43 -30.59
CA GLY A 205 17.96 -5.53 -30.93
C GLY A 205 16.93 -5.10 -31.96
N ALA A 206 16.68 -5.97 -32.93
CA ALA A 206 15.60 -5.85 -33.90
C ALA A 206 14.71 -7.09 -33.83
N ILE A 207 13.42 -6.90 -33.55
CA ILE A 207 12.45 -7.97 -33.42
C ILE A 207 11.34 -7.83 -34.47
N SER A 208 11.00 -8.96 -35.09
CA SER A 208 9.81 -9.12 -35.94
C SER A 208 8.92 -10.21 -35.34
N LYS A 209 7.78 -10.53 -35.97
CA LYS A 209 6.92 -11.63 -35.50
C LYS A 209 7.60 -13.00 -35.44
N LYS A 210 8.66 -13.21 -36.24
CA LYS A 210 9.31 -14.53 -36.40
C LYS A 210 10.80 -14.54 -36.09
N ASP A 211 11.48 -13.43 -36.34
CA ASP A 211 12.93 -13.33 -36.22
C ASP A 211 13.32 -12.29 -35.17
N PHE A 212 14.42 -12.58 -34.46
CA PHE A 212 15.10 -11.65 -33.56
C PHE A 212 16.58 -11.56 -33.94
N HIS A 213 17.03 -10.36 -34.28
CA HIS A 213 18.41 -10.05 -34.65
C HIS A 213 18.99 -9.12 -33.59
N PHE A 214 20.23 -9.35 -33.16
CA PHE A 214 20.87 -8.48 -32.19
C PHE A 214 22.37 -8.37 -32.43
N GLN A 215 22.93 -7.23 -32.02
CA GLN A 215 24.36 -6.99 -32.02
C GLN A 215 24.78 -6.45 -30.66
N ILE A 216 25.86 -7.02 -30.12
CA ILE A 216 26.46 -6.59 -28.86
C ILE A 216 27.58 -5.60 -29.18
N ILE A 217 27.56 -4.45 -28.52
CA ILE A 217 28.52 -3.36 -28.69
C ILE A 217 29.16 -3.06 -27.34
N THR A 218 30.48 -2.96 -27.32
CA THR A 218 31.21 -2.50 -26.15
C THR A 218 31.13 -0.98 -26.06
N GLY A 219 30.60 -0.46 -24.96
CA GLY A 219 30.40 0.97 -24.73
C GLY A 219 28.95 1.39 -24.97
N SER A 220 28.77 2.67 -25.31
CA SER A 220 27.48 3.20 -25.76
C SER A 220 27.32 2.99 -27.26
N VAL A 221 26.10 2.73 -27.71
CA VAL A 221 25.78 2.69 -29.15
C VAL A 221 26.05 4.06 -29.77
N LYS A 222 26.72 4.06 -30.92
CA LYS A 222 26.90 5.25 -31.76
C LYS A 222 26.13 5.08 -33.07
N SER A 223 25.90 6.19 -33.77
CA SER A 223 25.21 6.19 -35.06
C SER A 223 25.86 5.26 -36.09
N GLN A 224 27.19 5.10 -36.06
CA GLN A 224 27.91 4.18 -36.95
C GLN A 224 27.55 2.72 -36.70
N ASP A 225 27.43 2.32 -35.42
CA ASP A 225 27.05 0.96 -35.04
C ASP A 225 25.61 0.65 -35.46
N LEU A 226 24.70 1.63 -35.30
CA LEU A 226 23.31 1.50 -35.75
C LEU A 226 23.22 1.35 -37.27
N ILE A 227 23.94 2.19 -38.03
CA ILE A 227 23.97 2.09 -39.50
C ILE A 227 24.53 0.74 -39.93
N TYR A 228 25.59 0.26 -39.28
CA TYR A 228 26.18 -1.04 -39.57
C TYR A 228 25.20 -2.18 -39.30
N PHE A 229 24.53 -2.16 -38.15
CA PHE A 229 23.50 -3.14 -37.79
C PHE A 229 22.35 -3.16 -38.80
N LEU A 230 21.84 -1.99 -39.19
CA LEU A 230 20.77 -1.87 -40.19
C LEU A 230 21.19 -2.41 -41.57
N LYS A 231 22.44 -2.19 -41.99
CA LYS A 231 22.96 -2.77 -43.25
C LYS A 231 22.98 -4.29 -43.21
N ILE A 232 23.47 -4.89 -42.13
CA ILE A 232 23.47 -6.35 -41.96
C ILE A 232 22.05 -6.88 -41.95
N LEU A 233 21.16 -6.24 -41.19
CA LEU A 233 19.75 -6.63 -41.08
C LEU A 233 19.07 -6.62 -42.46
N LEU A 234 19.28 -5.58 -43.27
CA LEU A 234 18.75 -5.50 -44.62
C LEU A 234 19.29 -6.62 -45.52
N MET A 235 20.60 -6.93 -45.44
CA MET A 235 21.19 -8.04 -46.19
C MET A 235 20.62 -9.40 -45.80
N GLU A 236 20.43 -9.66 -44.50
CA GLU A 236 19.84 -10.91 -44.00
C GLU A 236 18.38 -11.06 -44.40
N ILE A 237 17.62 -9.97 -44.39
CA ILE A 237 16.22 -9.97 -44.82
C ILE A 237 16.14 -10.21 -46.33
N ALA A 238 16.99 -9.55 -47.13
CA ALA A 238 17.02 -9.71 -48.58
C ALA A 238 17.36 -11.15 -49.02
N LYS A 239 18.19 -11.87 -48.26
CA LYS A 239 18.52 -13.30 -48.52
C LYS A 239 17.34 -14.27 -48.31
N LYS A 240 16.27 -13.84 -47.63
CA LYS A 240 15.09 -14.66 -47.33
C LYS A 240 13.96 -14.49 -48.36
N PHE A 241 14.14 -13.64 -49.36
CA PHE A 241 13.27 -13.47 -50.53
C PHE A 241 13.91 -14.13 -51.76
#